data_AF-A0A2G2HDN9-F1
#
_entry.id   AF-A0A2G2HDN9-F1
#
_cell.length_a   1.000
_cell.length_b   1.000
_cell.length_c   1.000
_cell.angle_alpha   90.00
_cell.angle_beta   90.00
_cell.angle_gamma   90.00
#
_symmetry.space_group_name_H-M   'P 1'
#
loop_
_entity.id
_entity.type
_entity.pdbx_description
1 polymer ?
#
loop_
_entity_poly.entity_id
_entity_poly.type
_entity_poly.pdbx_seq_one_letter_code
_entity_poly.pdbx_strand_id
1 'polypeptide(L)'
;MRRHGRKQTPMPGQACSRRWKSAPSNGCLAAESRTEDAGMRKFVSGNLNYSSWSIRALLMVRHLKLDVEEEIVPLDFPDTTARLAEISPTRKVPLLLWDDETVWDSLAIIEWLADRFPDAGV
;
A
#
# COMPACT_ATOMS: atom_id res chain seq x y z
N MET A 1 53.38 -5.59 1.75
CA MET A 1 52.19 -4.71 1.80
C MET A 1 50.94 -5.56 2.04
N ARG A 2 50.37 -5.47 3.25
CA ARG A 2 49.12 -6.15 3.64
C ARG A 2 47.93 -5.32 3.14
N ARG A 3 46.93 -5.95 2.51
CA ARG A 3 45.55 -5.45 2.55
C ARG A 3 44.64 -6.58 3.05
N HIS A 4 44.03 -6.30 4.20
CA HIS A 4 43.07 -7.15 4.89
C HIS A 4 41.77 -7.21 4.12
N GLY A 5 41.09 -8.36 4.20
CA GLY A 5 39.82 -8.61 3.54
C GLY A 5 38.60 -8.03 4.25
N ARG A 6 37.43 -8.38 3.69
CA ARG A 6 36.21 -8.70 4.43
C ARG A 6 35.30 -9.50 3.50
N LYS A 7 35.23 -10.82 3.76
CA LYS A 7 34.17 -11.69 3.25
C LYS A 7 32.86 -11.21 3.89
N GLN A 8 31.85 -10.90 3.08
CA GLN A 8 30.50 -10.67 3.58
C GLN A 8 29.92 -12.04 3.99
N THR A 9 29.75 -12.24 5.28
CA THR A 9 28.90 -13.30 5.84
C THR A 9 27.47 -12.75 6.05
N PRO A 10 26.44 -13.57 5.88
CA PRO A 10 25.05 -13.16 6.08
C PRO A 10 24.75 -12.94 7.57
N MET A 11 24.05 -11.85 7.89
CA MET A 11 23.58 -11.57 9.25
C MET A 11 22.31 -12.38 9.54
N PRO A 12 22.23 -13.10 10.67
CA PRO A 12 20.99 -13.70 11.14
C PRO A 12 20.16 -12.67 11.93
N GLY A 13 18.83 -12.73 11.76
CA GLY A 13 17.86 -12.10 12.66
C GLY A 13 17.55 -10.63 12.39
N GLN A 14 16.65 -10.36 11.43
CA GLN A 14 15.85 -9.14 11.50
C GLN A 14 14.49 -9.49 12.09
N ALA A 15 14.42 -9.26 13.40
CA ALA A 15 13.22 -9.39 14.19
C ALA A 15 12.12 -8.46 13.67
N CYS A 16 11.01 -9.09 13.30
CA CYS A 16 9.68 -8.51 13.32
C CYS A 16 9.40 -7.93 14.72
N SER A 17 9.53 -6.61 14.88
CA SER A 17 8.70 -5.79 15.78
C SER A 17 9.23 -4.36 15.84
N ARG A 18 8.56 -3.42 15.16
CA ARG A 18 8.51 -2.04 15.67
C ARG A 18 7.07 -1.74 16.04
N ARG A 19 6.79 -2.04 17.30
CA ARG A 19 5.63 -1.58 18.05
C ARG A 19 5.64 -0.05 18.07
N TRP A 20 4.82 0.56 17.23
CA TRP A 20 4.47 1.97 17.35
C TRP A 20 3.46 2.12 18.49
N LYS A 21 3.93 2.66 19.62
CA LYS A 21 3.05 3.12 20.71
C LYS A 21 3.01 4.65 20.70
N SER A 22 1.91 5.15 20.14
CA SER A 22 1.08 6.30 20.55
C SER A 22 1.69 7.68 20.81
N ALA A 23 1.11 8.69 20.13
CA ALA A 23 0.62 9.91 20.76
C ALA A 23 -0.65 10.41 20.02
N PRO A 24 -1.74 10.77 20.74
CA PRO A 24 -2.88 11.48 20.19
C PRO A 24 -2.72 12.99 20.42
N SER A 25 -3.03 13.81 19.42
CA SER A 25 -3.25 15.25 19.65
C SER A 25 -4.20 15.81 18.58
N ASN A 26 -5.42 16.06 19.04
CA ASN A 26 -6.44 16.99 18.56
C ASN A 26 -7.00 16.80 17.14
N GLY A 27 -8.27 16.40 17.08
CA GLY A 27 -9.08 16.38 15.87
C GLY A 27 -9.56 14.99 15.44
N CYS A 28 -9.64 14.02 16.37
CA CYS A 28 -10.41 12.82 16.12
C CYS A 28 -11.90 13.17 16.35
N LEU A 29 -12.50 13.86 15.38
CA LEU A 29 -13.92 13.70 15.15
C LEU A 29 -14.07 12.28 14.63
N ALA A 30 -14.65 11.45 15.49
CA ALA A 30 -15.15 10.12 15.20
C ALA A 30 -15.51 9.91 13.72
N ALA A 31 -14.59 9.28 12.97
CA ALA A 31 -14.98 8.38 11.89
C ALA A 31 -15.54 7.11 12.55
N GLU A 32 -16.68 7.26 13.25
CA GLU A 32 -17.52 6.16 13.69
C GLU A 32 -18.29 5.63 12.47
N SER A 33 -17.56 5.06 11.51
CA SER A 33 -18.12 4.25 10.44
C SER A 33 -17.54 2.84 10.54
N ARG A 34 -18.02 2.12 11.55
CA ARG A 34 -18.34 0.69 11.51
C ARG A 34 -17.39 -0.15 10.64
N THR A 35 -16.22 -0.50 11.18
CA THR A 35 -15.42 -1.63 10.66
C THR A 35 -16.11 -2.96 11.02
N GLU A 36 -17.36 -3.14 10.57
CA GLU A 36 -18.10 -4.41 10.69
C GLU A 36 -18.57 -4.91 9.32
N ASP A 37 -18.18 -4.24 8.24
CA ASP A 37 -18.27 -4.79 6.90
C ASP A 37 -16.89 -5.30 6.49
N ALA A 38 -16.69 -6.61 6.65
CA ALA A 38 -15.49 -7.32 6.22
C ALA A 38 -15.53 -7.57 4.70
N GLY A 39 -15.77 -6.51 3.94
CA GLY A 39 -15.71 -6.55 2.49
C GLY A 39 -14.26 -6.61 1.99
N MET A 40 -14.09 -7.01 0.73
CA MET A 40 -12.79 -7.28 0.12
C MET A 40 -12.04 -5.97 -0.11
N ARG A 41 -11.00 -5.70 0.68
CA ARG A 41 -10.17 -4.50 0.54
C ARG A 41 -8.73 -4.86 0.29
N LYS A 42 -8.24 -4.57 -0.91
CA LYS A 42 -6.86 -4.88 -1.32
C LYS A 42 -6.27 -3.72 -2.12
N PHE A 43 -5.07 -3.30 -1.73
CA PHE A 43 -4.27 -2.35 -2.48
C PHE A 43 -3.13 -3.09 -3.19
N VAL A 44 -3.14 -3.06 -4.51
CA VAL A 44 -2.13 -3.72 -5.34
C VAL A 44 -1.20 -2.67 -5.93
N SER A 45 0.10 -2.85 -5.69
CA SER A 45 1.14 -1.98 -6.24
C SER A 45 2.18 -2.79 -7.01
N GLY A 46 2.86 -2.12 -7.92
CA GLY A 46 4.03 -2.67 -8.58
C GLY A 46 5.27 -2.63 -7.69
N ASN A 47 6.46 -2.67 -8.29
CA ASN A 47 7.70 -2.47 -7.57
C ASN A 47 7.73 -1.07 -6.93
N LEU A 48 7.65 -1.01 -5.59
CA LEU A 48 7.58 0.23 -4.80
C LEU A 48 8.77 1.18 -5.04
N ASN A 49 9.87 0.69 -5.58
CA ASN A 49 11.08 1.47 -5.85
C ASN A 49 11.14 2.12 -7.24
N TYR A 50 10.14 1.89 -8.12
CA TYR A 50 10.23 2.31 -9.52
C TYR A 50 9.31 3.48 -9.91
N SER A 51 8.37 3.91 -9.06
CA SER A 51 7.50 5.05 -9.40
C SER A 51 7.02 5.85 -8.19
N SER A 52 7.30 7.15 -8.20
CA SER A 52 6.79 8.12 -7.21
C SER A 52 5.26 8.20 -7.21
N TRP A 53 4.63 7.93 -8.35
CA TRP A 53 3.18 7.95 -8.52
C TRP A 53 2.46 6.85 -7.73
N SER A 54 3.01 5.63 -7.66
CA SER A 54 2.40 4.52 -6.91
C SER A 54 2.53 4.68 -5.40
N ILE A 55 3.62 5.32 -4.94
CA ILE A 55 3.84 5.62 -3.52
C ILE A 55 2.80 6.60 -2.99
N ARG A 56 2.34 7.58 -3.80
CA ARG A 56 1.37 8.59 -3.33
C ARG A 56 0.06 7.96 -2.85
N ALA A 57 -0.52 7.07 -3.66
CA ALA A 57 -1.75 6.37 -3.29
C ALA A 57 -1.53 5.47 -2.06
N LEU A 58 -0.42 4.74 -2.00
CA LEU A 58 -0.09 3.91 -0.83
C LEU A 58 0.08 4.74 0.46
N LEU A 59 0.72 5.90 0.36
CA LEU A 59 0.89 6.80 1.50
C LEU A 59 -0.46 7.33 1.99
N MET A 60 -1.41 7.60 1.10
CA MET A 60 -2.76 8.02 1.51
C MET A 60 -3.51 6.90 2.21
N VAL A 61 -3.51 5.69 1.65
CA VAL A 61 -4.10 4.50 2.31
C VAL A 61 -3.55 4.32 3.73
N ARG A 62 -2.23 4.44 3.90
CA ARG A 62 -1.55 4.34 5.20
C ARG A 62 -1.81 5.55 6.12
N HIS A 63 -1.89 6.75 5.56
CA HIS A 63 -2.19 7.98 6.30
C HIS A 63 -3.58 7.91 6.93
N LEU A 64 -4.55 7.42 6.16
CA LEU A 64 -5.93 7.18 6.57
C LEU A 64 -6.08 5.95 7.49
N LYS A 65 -5.01 5.16 7.69
CA LYS A 65 -4.99 3.94 8.51
C LYS A 65 -6.10 2.95 8.11
N LEU A 66 -6.35 2.83 6.82
CA LEU A 66 -7.36 1.92 6.29
C LEU A 66 -6.90 0.47 6.48
N ASP A 67 -7.83 -0.39 6.83
CA ASP A 67 -7.61 -1.82 6.92
C ASP A 67 -7.74 -2.44 5.52
N VAL A 68 -6.64 -2.39 4.75
CA VAL A 68 -6.56 -2.97 3.40
C VAL A 68 -5.39 -3.94 3.31
N GLU A 69 -5.58 -5.04 2.59
CA GLU A 69 -4.49 -5.97 2.28
C GLU A 69 -3.55 -5.35 1.24
N GLU A 70 -2.28 -5.15 1.59
CA GLU A 70 -1.27 -4.64 0.65
C GLU A 70 -0.59 -5.80 -0.10
N GLU A 71 -0.72 -5.82 -1.43
CA GLU A 71 -0.04 -6.80 -2.30
C GLU A 71 0.93 -6.09 -3.26
N ILE A 72 2.15 -6.62 -3.36
CA ILE A 72 3.16 -6.15 -4.31
C ILE A 72 3.32 -7.16 -5.43
N VAL A 73 3.01 -6.74 -6.65
CA VAL A 73 3.23 -7.51 -7.86
C VAL A 73 4.54 -7.06 -8.50
N PRO A 74 5.58 -7.92 -8.57
CA PRO A 74 6.81 -7.58 -9.26
C PRO A 74 6.54 -7.25 -10.73
N LEU A 75 7.01 -6.09 -11.16
CA LEU A 75 7.01 -5.67 -12.56
C LEU A 75 8.28 -6.20 -13.25
N ASP A 76 8.28 -6.20 -14.59
CA ASP A 76 9.40 -6.66 -15.44
C ASP A 76 9.62 -8.18 -15.50
N PHE A 77 8.61 -8.98 -15.13
CA PHE A 77 8.62 -10.41 -15.36
C PHE A 77 7.63 -10.81 -16.47
N PRO A 78 7.92 -11.86 -17.26
CA PRO A 78 7.03 -12.32 -18.33
C PRO A 78 5.62 -12.69 -17.85
N ASP A 79 5.48 -13.14 -16.60
CA ASP A 79 4.22 -13.54 -15.95
C ASP A 79 3.46 -12.38 -15.30
N THR A 80 4.05 -11.19 -15.17
CA THR A 80 3.42 -10.01 -14.53
C THR A 80 2.05 -9.69 -15.16
N THR A 81 1.96 -9.70 -16.49
CA THR A 81 0.71 -9.34 -17.19
C THR A 81 -0.40 -10.36 -16.93
N ALA A 82 -0.06 -11.65 -16.83
CA ALA A 82 -1.01 -12.71 -16.54
C ALA A 82 -1.54 -12.58 -15.12
N ARG A 83 -0.65 -12.36 -14.14
CA ARG A 83 -1.04 -12.11 -12.74
C ARG A 83 -1.94 -10.89 -12.60
N LEU A 84 -1.59 -9.78 -13.23
CA LEU A 84 -2.43 -8.58 -13.18
C LEU A 84 -3.79 -8.79 -13.86
N ALA A 85 -3.89 -9.69 -14.84
CA ALA A 85 -5.15 -10.04 -15.50
C ALA A 85 -6.09 -10.85 -14.60
N GLU A 86 -5.55 -11.62 -13.65
CA GLU A 86 -6.34 -12.33 -12.64
C GLU A 86 -6.94 -11.36 -11.61
N ILE A 87 -6.26 -10.24 -11.35
CA ILE A 87 -6.67 -9.24 -10.36
C ILE A 87 -7.63 -8.21 -10.97
N SER A 88 -7.32 -7.69 -12.15
CA SER A 88 -8.11 -6.62 -12.77
C SER A 88 -8.07 -6.68 -14.30
N PRO A 89 -9.20 -6.41 -14.98
CA PRO A 89 -9.23 -6.36 -16.44
C PRO A 89 -8.33 -5.28 -17.02
N THR A 90 -8.01 -4.23 -16.25
CA THR A 90 -7.14 -3.14 -16.73
C THR A 90 -5.67 -3.54 -16.76
N ARG A 91 -5.27 -4.57 -15.99
CA ARG A 91 -3.90 -5.07 -15.87
C ARG A 91 -2.89 -3.97 -15.49
N LYS A 92 -3.35 -2.99 -14.71
CA LYS A 92 -2.58 -1.81 -14.31
C LYS A 92 -2.48 -1.71 -12.80
N VAL A 93 -1.37 -1.13 -12.35
CA VAL A 93 -1.11 -0.73 -10.96
C VAL A 93 -0.65 0.73 -10.96
N PRO A 94 -0.90 1.50 -9.87
CA PRO A 94 -1.56 1.09 -8.62
C PRO A 94 -3.07 0.83 -8.80
N LEU A 95 -3.61 -0.06 -7.97
CA LEU A 95 -5.00 -0.51 -7.98
C LEU A 95 -5.54 -0.59 -6.54
N LEU A 96 -6.72 -0.03 -6.31
CA LEU A 96 -7.49 -0.20 -5.08
C LEU A 96 -8.74 -1.02 -5.39
N LEU A 97 -8.84 -2.18 -4.73
CA LEU A 97 -10.05 -2.99 -4.65
C LEU A 97 -10.73 -2.66 -3.33
N TRP A 98 -11.97 -2.20 -3.41
CA TRP A 98 -12.78 -1.85 -2.24
C TRP A 98 -14.20 -2.36 -2.44
N ASP A 99 -14.49 -3.50 -1.82
CA ASP A 99 -15.76 -4.20 -1.90
C ASP A 99 -16.11 -4.51 -3.38
N ASP A 100 -17.14 -3.87 -3.93
CA ASP A 100 -17.54 -4.02 -5.34
C ASP A 100 -16.88 -3.00 -6.29
N GLU A 101 -16.05 -2.10 -5.76
CA GLU A 101 -15.41 -1.04 -6.53
C GLU A 101 -13.94 -1.37 -6.85
N THR A 102 -13.55 -1.08 -8.08
CA THR A 102 -12.17 -1.22 -8.56
C THR A 102 -11.70 0.10 -9.13
N VAL A 103 -10.73 0.72 -8.46
CA VAL A 103 -10.20 2.04 -8.83
C VAL A 103 -8.74 1.87 -9.21
N TRP A 104 -8.38 2.32 -10.41
CA TRP A 104 -7.01 2.29 -10.92
C TRP A 104 -6.54 3.71 -11.21
N ASP A 105 -5.23 3.91 -11.22
CA ASP A 105 -4.54 5.21 -11.25
C ASP A 105 -4.38 5.87 -9.87
N SER A 106 -3.18 6.39 -9.61
CA SER A 106 -2.86 7.01 -8.34
C SER A 106 -3.71 8.23 -7.99
N LEU A 107 -4.07 9.08 -8.96
CA LEU A 107 -4.86 10.28 -8.69
C LEU A 107 -6.33 9.92 -8.47
N ALA A 108 -6.86 9.03 -9.30
CA ALA A 108 -8.23 8.53 -9.14
C ALA A 108 -8.43 7.85 -7.77
N ILE A 109 -7.45 7.07 -7.30
CA ILE A 109 -7.49 6.47 -5.95
C ILE A 109 -7.51 7.57 -4.88
N ILE A 110 -6.71 8.63 -5.03
CA ILE A 110 -6.67 9.73 -4.05
C ILE A 110 -7.99 10.51 -4.03
N GLU A 111 -8.55 10.84 -5.19
CA GLU A 111 -9.86 11.51 -5.30
C GLU A 111 -10.98 10.63 -4.70
N TRP A 112 -10.96 9.34 -5.01
CA TRP A 112 -11.92 8.38 -4.46
C TRP A 112 -11.85 8.29 -2.93
N LEU A 113 -10.64 8.37 -2.36
CA LEU A 113 -10.40 8.43 -0.92
C LEU A 113 -10.86 9.77 -0.32
N ALA A 114 -10.57 10.89 -0.99
CA ALA A 114 -10.99 12.21 -0.54
C ALA A 114 -12.52 12.33 -0.48
N ASP A 115 -13.23 11.79 -1.46
CA ASP A 115 -14.70 11.76 -1.50
C ASP A 115 -15.30 10.95 -0.35
N ARG A 116 -14.64 9.87 0.08
CA ARG A 116 -15.11 8.97 1.15
C ARG A 116 -14.68 9.38 2.55
N PHE A 117 -13.54 10.06 2.65
CA PHE A 117 -12.96 10.51 3.91
C PHE A 117 -12.70 12.03 3.88
N PRO A 118 -13.75 12.87 3.74
CA PRO A 118 -13.60 14.30 3.52
C PRO A 118 -12.91 15.03 4.69
N ASP A 119 -13.06 14.52 5.91
CA ASP A 119 -12.45 15.12 7.11
C ASP A 119 -10.99 14.74 7.33
N ALA A 120 -10.42 13.90 6.46
CA ALA A 120 -9.10 13.32 6.67
C ALA A 120 -7.93 14.13 6.06
N GLY A 121 -8.21 15.26 5.41
CA GLY A 121 -7.19 16.17 4.90
C GLY A 121 -6.39 15.62 3.73
N VAL A 122 -7.09 14.99 2.78
CA VAL A 122 -6.56 14.45 1.51
C VAL A 122 -6.51 15.54 0.44
#